data_AF-A0A060BID8-F1
#
_entry.id   AF-A0A060BID8-F1
#
_cell.length_a   1.000
_cell.length_b   1.000
_cell.length_c   1.000
_cell.angle_alpha   90.00
_cell.angle_beta   90.00
_cell.angle_gamma   90.00
#
_symmetry.space_group_name_H-M   'P 1'
#
loop_
_entity.id
_entity.type
_entity.pdbx_description
1 polymer ?
#
loop_
_entity_poly.entity_id
_entity_poly.type
_entity_poly.pdbx_seq_one_letter_code
_entity_poly.pdbx_strand_id
1 'polypeptide(L)'
;MFLSILLMSCILVILVMILFILISYKKMMDFESSSSYECGFIINSSARLMFSYRFFLISVLFLIFDVEIVLMLMIPFLKMMNSMFVFFVFIFVLVGGLIYEYYYGSLEWL
;
A
#
# COMPACT_ATOMS: atom_id res chain seq x y z
N MET A 1 17.21 12.50 27.39
CA MET A 1 16.75 13.58 26.48
C MET A 1 15.83 13.05 25.39
N PHE A 2 16.22 12.05 24.60
CA PHE A 2 15.32 11.45 23.59
C PHE A 2 14.08 10.77 24.23
N LEU A 3 14.29 9.99 25.30
CA LEU A 3 13.20 9.32 26.03
C LEU A 3 12.20 10.32 26.65
N SER A 4 12.70 11.45 27.17
CA SER A 4 11.84 12.49 27.76
C SER A 4 11.02 13.22 26.69
N ILE A 5 11.57 13.42 25.49
CA ILE A 5 10.84 14.02 24.37
C ILE A 5 9.72 13.09 23.89
N LEU A 6 9.97 11.78 23.79
CA LEU A 6 8.95 10.79 23.44
C LEU A 6 7.82 10.70 24.48
N LEU A 7 8.15 10.76 25.77
CA LEU A 7 7.12 10.76 26.82
C LEU A 7 6.22 12.00 26.73
N MET A 8 6.81 13.17 26.53
CA MET A 8 6.05 14.42 26.40
C MET A 8 5.17 14.45 25.16
N SER A 9 5.62 13.89 24.03
CA SER A 9 4.79 13.81 22.82
C SER A 9 3.61 12.85 22.99
N CYS A 10 3.80 11.68 23.60
CA CYS A 10 2.70 10.75 23.89
C CYS A 10 1.65 11.39 24.81
N ILE A 11 2.07 12.08 25.87
CA ILE A 11 1.16 12.76 26.80
C ILE A 11 0.34 13.84 26.08
N LEU A 12 0.95 14.61 25.19
CA LEU A 12 0.25 15.62 24.40
C LEU A 12 -0.82 15.00 23.48
N VAL A 13 -0.49 13.91 22.78
CA VAL A 13 -1.47 13.22 21.90
C VAL A 13 -2.67 12.71 22.71
N ILE A 14 -2.42 12.13 23.88
CA ILE A 14 -3.47 11.62 24.77
C ILE A 14 -4.36 12.77 25.27
N LEU A 15 -3.76 13.89 25.70
CA LEU A 15 -4.51 15.07 26.15
C LEU A 15 -5.41 15.64 25.04
N VAL A 16 -4.88 15.77 23.82
CA VAL A 16 -5.67 16.26 22.67
C VAL A 16 -6.82 15.31 22.34
N MET A 17 -6.60 14.00 22.39
CA MET A 17 -7.64 13.00 22.18
C MET A 17 -8.75 13.09 23.24
N ILE A 18 -8.39 13.23 24.52
CA ILE A 18 -9.35 13.36 25.62
C ILE A 18 -10.17 14.64 25.45
N LEU A 19 -9.52 15.77 25.14
CA LEU A 19 -10.22 17.03 24.88
C LEU A 19 -11.19 16.90 23.70
N PHE A 20 -10.79 16.22 22.62
CA PHE A 20 -11.66 15.98 21.47
C PHE A 20 -12.90 15.16 21.84
N ILE A 21 -12.74 14.10 22.64
CA ILE A 21 -13.85 13.27 23.11
C ILE A 21 -14.79 14.06 24.03
N LEU A 22 -14.24 14.90 24.92
CA LEU A 22 -15.04 15.72 25.84
C LEU A 22 -15.82 16.83 25.11
N ILE A 23 -15.22 17.44 24.09
CA ILE A 23 -15.83 18.50 23.28
C ILE A 23 -16.82 17.93 22.26
N SER A 24 -16.59 16.70 21.77
CA SER A 24 -17.49 16.00 20.86
C SER A 24 -18.79 15.63 21.58
N TYR A 25 -19.69 16.60 21.66
CA TYR A 25 -21.03 16.47 22.22
C TYR A 25 -21.78 15.40 21.42
N LYS A 26 -22.05 14.28 22.10
CA LYS A 26 -22.74 13.11 21.57
C LYS A 26 -24.18 13.47 21.25
N LYS A 27 -24.43 14.01 20.05
CA LYS A 27 -25.75 13.92 19.44
C LYS A 27 -26.06 12.42 19.38
N MET A 28 -27.18 12.02 19.99
CA MET A 28 -27.62 10.63 20.06
C MET A 28 -27.41 9.98 18.69
N MET A 29 -26.92 8.74 18.68
CA MET A 29 -26.61 8.00 17.46
C MET A 29 -27.85 7.95 16.55
N ASP A 30 -27.99 8.92 15.67
CA ASP A 30 -28.97 8.87 14.60
C ASP A 30 -28.50 7.73 13.71
N PHE A 31 -29.34 6.69 13.54
CA PHE A 31 -28.96 5.47 12.81
C PHE A 31 -28.38 5.78 11.43
N GLU A 32 -28.92 6.81 10.78
CA GLU A 32 -28.47 7.34 9.49
C GLU A 32 -27.04 7.89 9.54
N SER A 33 -26.66 8.58 10.62
CA SER A 33 -25.29 9.08 10.84
C SER A 33 -24.28 7.97 11.13
N SER A 34 -24.73 6.85 11.71
CA SER A 34 -23.90 5.66 11.97
C SER A 34 -23.88 4.66 10.82
N SER A 35 -24.75 4.82 9.83
CA SER A 35 -24.81 3.97 8.64
C SER A 35 -23.73 4.37 7.62
N SER A 36 -23.25 3.43 6.82
CA SER A 36 -22.26 3.77 5.79
C SER A 36 -22.91 4.64 4.71
N TYR A 37 -22.20 5.67 4.26
CA TYR A 37 -22.72 6.58 3.25
C TYR A 37 -22.59 5.95 1.85
N GLU A 38 -23.72 5.60 1.24
CA GLU A 38 -23.81 5.21 -0.18
C GLU A 38 -24.69 6.21 -0.94
N CYS A 39 -24.36 7.50 -0.90
CA CYS A 39 -25.11 8.56 -1.60
C CYS A 39 -26.61 8.61 -1.26
N GLY A 40 -26.99 8.23 -0.04
CA GLY A 40 -28.39 8.21 0.43
C GLY A 40 -29.15 6.92 0.12
N PHE A 41 -28.49 5.90 -0.46
CA PHE A 41 -29.08 4.58 -0.67
C PHE A 41 -28.90 3.67 0.55
N ILE A 42 -29.89 2.79 0.78
CA ILE A 42 -29.83 1.76 1.81
C ILE A 42 -28.96 0.61 1.28
N ILE A 43 -27.91 0.29 2.03
CA ILE A 43 -26.98 -0.79 1.71
C ILE A 43 -27.71 -2.13 1.84
N ASN A 44 -28.01 -2.77 0.72
CA ASN A 44 -28.63 -4.11 0.71
C ASN A 44 -27.60 -5.26 0.77
N SER A 45 -26.30 -4.96 0.64
CA SER A 45 -25.23 -5.95 0.59
C SER A 45 -23.97 -5.45 1.31
N SER A 46 -23.17 -6.36 1.89
CA SER A 46 -21.93 -5.94 2.55
C SER A 46 -20.97 -5.22 1.59
N ALA A 47 -20.28 -4.19 2.08
CA ALA A 47 -19.21 -3.49 1.35
C ALA A 47 -18.02 -4.38 0.91
N ARG A 48 -17.97 -5.63 1.39
CA ARG A 48 -17.04 -6.66 0.94
C ARG A 48 -17.58 -7.30 -0.36
N LEU A 49 -17.55 -6.53 -1.42
CA LEU A 49 -17.78 -7.04 -2.77
C LEU A 49 -16.52 -7.78 -3.25
N MET A 50 -16.72 -8.78 -4.11
CA MET A 50 -15.60 -9.40 -4.81
C MET A 50 -14.95 -8.33 -5.68
N PHE A 51 -13.72 -7.98 -5.31
CA PHE A 51 -12.91 -7.01 -6.02
C PHE A 51 -12.50 -7.57 -7.39
N SER A 52 -12.27 -6.69 -8.37
CA SER A 52 -11.89 -7.17 -9.69
C SER A 52 -10.51 -7.84 -9.63
N TYR A 53 -10.37 -9.00 -10.27
CA TYR A 53 -9.13 -9.77 -10.29
C TYR A 53 -7.95 -8.99 -10.89
N ARG A 54 -8.22 -7.99 -11.72
CA ARG A 54 -7.20 -7.14 -12.37
C ARG A 54 -6.44 -6.28 -11.38
N PHE A 55 -7.12 -5.66 -10.41
CA PHE A 55 -6.43 -4.89 -9.38
C PHE A 55 -5.56 -5.77 -8.46
N PHE A 56 -6.01 -7.00 -8.20
CA PHE A 56 -5.20 -7.98 -7.48
C PHE A 56 -3.93 -8.33 -8.26
N LEU A 57 -4.04 -8.59 -9.56
CA LEU A 57 -2.87 -8.85 -10.43
C LEU A 57 -1.87 -7.70 -10.42
N ILE A 58 -2.33 -6.45 -10.55
CA ILE A 58 -1.46 -5.27 -10.52
C ILE A 58 -0.72 -5.15 -9.18
N SER A 59 -1.39 -5.49 -8.07
CA SER A 59 -0.79 -5.46 -6.73
C SER A 59 0.29 -6.53 -6.56
N VAL A 60 0.07 -7.73 -7.10
CA VAL A 60 1.07 -8.81 -7.11
C VAL A 60 2.27 -8.43 -7.98
N LEU A 61 2.01 -7.89 -9.18
CA LEU A 61 3.06 -7.40 -10.08
C LEU A 61 3.90 -6.30 -9.43
N PHE A 62 3.26 -5.32 -8.80
CA PHE A 62 3.96 -4.26 -8.07
C PHE A 62 4.89 -4.81 -6.98
N LEU A 63 4.43 -5.81 -6.22
CA LEU A 63 5.23 -6.44 -5.16
C LEU A 63 6.46 -7.13 -5.74
N ILE A 64 6.30 -7.86 -6.85
CA ILE A 64 7.41 -8.56 -7.52
C ILE A 64 8.42 -7.54 -8.07
N PHE A 65 7.96 -6.51 -8.78
CA PHE A 65 8.83 -5.46 -9.32
C PHE A 65 9.58 -4.69 -8.22
N ASP A 66 8.98 -4.48 -7.04
CA ASP A 66 9.67 -3.82 -5.92
C ASP A 66 10.86 -4.66 -5.42
N VAL A 67 10.68 -5.98 -5.28
CA VAL A 67 11.77 -6.91 -4.93
C VAL A 67 12.86 -6.93 -6.00
N GLU A 68 12.48 -6.89 -7.26
CA GLU A 68 13.43 -6.88 -8.38
C GLU A 68 14.27 -5.60 -8.43
N ILE A 69 13.68 -4.44 -8.13
CA ILE A 69 14.42 -3.16 -8.05
C ILE A 69 15.44 -3.20 -6.91
N VAL A 70 15.08 -3.77 -5.75
CA VAL A 70 16.00 -3.96 -4.63
C VAL A 70 17.20 -4.83 -5.04
N LEU A 71 16.95 -5.92 -5.76
CA LEU A 71 18.00 -6.78 -6.31
C LEU A 71 18.88 -6.05 -7.33
N MET A 72 18.26 -5.31 -8.26
CA MET A 72 18.95 -4.51 -9.26
C MET A 72 19.93 -3.52 -8.61
N LEU A 73 19.53 -2.88 -7.52
CA LEU A 73 20.37 -1.94 -6.78
C LEU A 73 21.56 -2.62 -6.11
N MET A 74 21.38 -3.84 -5.58
CA MET A 74 22.39 -4.53 -4.79
C MET A 74 23.51 -5.16 -5.64
N ILE A 75 23.19 -5.65 -6.85
CA ILE A 75 24.11 -6.43 -7.70
C ILE A 75 25.41 -5.68 -8.05
N PRO A 76 25.40 -4.39 -8.45
CA PRO A 76 26.61 -3.65 -8.77
C PRO A 76 27.58 -3.48 -7.58
N PHE A 77 27.06 -3.49 -6.35
CA PHE A 77 27.88 -3.35 -5.14
C PHE A 77 28.52 -4.65 -4.68
N LEU A 78 28.13 -5.79 -5.25
CA LEU A 78 28.81 -7.06 -5.01
C LEU A 78 30.22 -7.01 -5.61
N LYS A 79 31.25 -7.14 -4.78
CA LYS A 79 32.67 -7.22 -5.20
C LYS A 79 32.99 -8.59 -5.83
N MET A 80 32.22 -9.00 -6.83
CA MET A 80 32.47 -10.19 -7.64
C MET A 80 33.10 -9.80 -8.98
N MET A 81 34.02 -10.62 -9.50
CA MET A 81 34.71 -10.32 -10.76
C MET A 81 33.76 -10.17 -11.97
N ASN A 82 32.58 -10.80 -11.92
CA ASN A 82 31.59 -10.79 -12.99
C ASN A 82 30.30 -10.02 -12.66
N SER A 83 30.31 -9.13 -11.66
CA SER A 83 29.10 -8.42 -11.20
C SER A 83 28.40 -7.65 -12.34
N MET A 84 29.16 -7.03 -13.24
CA MET A 84 28.62 -6.34 -14.42
C MET A 84 27.92 -7.28 -15.40
N PHE A 85 28.48 -8.47 -15.65
CA PHE A 85 27.86 -9.45 -16.53
C PHE A 85 26.53 -9.97 -15.94
N VAL A 86 26.53 -10.27 -14.63
CA VAL A 86 25.31 -10.68 -13.91
C VAL A 86 24.25 -9.57 -13.95
N PHE A 87 24.65 -8.30 -13.82
CA PHE A 87 23.74 -7.17 -13.92
C PHE A 87 23.06 -7.06 -15.30
N PHE A 88 23.82 -7.21 -16.39
CA PHE A 88 23.24 -7.18 -17.73
C PHE A 88 22.30 -8.35 -18.00
N VAL A 89 22.66 -9.56 -17.54
CA VAL A 89 21.77 -10.73 -17.65
C VAL A 89 20.49 -10.50 -16.84
N PHE A 90 20.60 -9.92 -15.64
CA PHE A 90 19.46 -9.61 -14.79
C PHE A 90 18.51 -8.59 -15.45
N ILE A 91 19.04 -7.50 -16.02
CA ILE A 91 18.23 -6.54 -16.78
C ILE A 91 17.56 -7.19 -18.00
N PHE A 92 18.26 -8.09 -18.70
CA PHE A 92 17.68 -8.77 -19.85
C PHE A 92 16.46 -9.63 -19.45
N VAL A 93 16.56 -10.35 -18.33
CA VAL A 93 15.45 -11.13 -17.77
C VAL A 93 14.28 -10.23 -17.36
N LEU A 94 14.57 -9.10 -16.70
CA LEU A 94 13.54 -8.11 -16.30
C LEU A 94 12.75 -7.58 -17.50
N VAL A 95 13.46 -7.12 -18.53
CA VAL A 95 12.82 -6.58 -19.73
C VAL A 95 12.01 -7.67 -20.45
N GLY A 96 12.54 -8.90 -20.52
CA GLY A 96 11.82 -10.04 -21.09
C GLY A 96 10.54 -10.39 -20.33
N GLY A 97 10.58 -10.40 -19.01
CA GLY A 97 9.41 -10.63 -18.15
C GLY A 97 8.33 -9.56 -18.33
N LEU A 98 8.74 -8.28 -18.37
CA LEU A 98 7.82 -7.16 -18.56
C LEU A 98 7.16 -7.20 -19.95
N ILE A 99 7.90 -7.54 -21.00
CA ILE A 99 7.34 -7.73 -22.35
C ILE A 99 6.33 -8.90 -22.36
N TYR A 100 6.64 -10.00 -21.67
CA TYR A 100 5.74 -11.14 -21.56
C TYR A 100 4.43 -10.73 -20.88
N GLU A 101 4.49 -10.04 -19.74
CA GLU A 101 3.32 -9.56 -19.02
C GLU A 101 2.47 -8.57 -19.84
N TYR A 102 3.13 -7.67 -20.57
CA TYR A 102 2.47 -6.76 -21.48
C TYR A 102 1.70 -7.50 -22.58
N TYR A 103 2.29 -8.53 -23.18
CA TYR A 103 1.62 -9.34 -24.20
C TYR A 103 0.40 -10.10 -23.65
N TYR A 104 0.45 -10.53 -22.38
CA TYR A 104 -0.68 -11.17 -21.71
C TYR A 104 -1.78 -10.19 -21.26
N GLY A 105 -1.59 -8.88 -21.45
CA GLY A 105 -2.58 -7.87 -21.11
C GLY A 105 -2.80 -7.69 -19.60
N SER A 106 -1.87 -8.17 -18.75
CA SER A 106 -1.99 -8.02 -17.29
C SER A 106 -1.90 -6.56 -16.83
N LEU A 107 -1.27 -5.71 -17.65
CA LEU A 107 -1.08 -4.28 -17.44
C LEU A 107 -2.21 -3.42 -18.03
N GLU A 108 -3.12 -3.99 -18.82
CA GLU A 108 -4.22 -3.25 -19.44
C GLU A 108 -5.37 -3.04 -18.45
N TRP A 109 -5.72 -1.77 -18.25
CA TRP A 109 -6.76 -1.37 -17.31
C TRP A 109 -8.18 -1.39 -17.91
N LEU A 110 -8.31 -1.58 -19.23
CA LEU A 110 -9.58 -1.59 -19.98
C LEU A 110 -9.71 -2.88 -20.78
#